data_AF-A0A7Y8L963-F1
#
_entry.id   AF-A0A7Y8L963-F1
#
_cell.length_a   1.000
_cell.length_b   1.000
_cell.length_c   1.000
_cell.angle_alpha   90.00
_cell.angle_beta   90.00
_cell.angle_gamma   90.00
#
_symmetry.space_group_name_H-M   'P 1'
#
loop_
_entity.id
_entity.type
_entity.pdbx_description
1 polymer ?
#
loop_
_entity_poly.entity_id
_entity_poly.type
_entity_poly.pdbx_seq_one_letter_code
_entity_poly.pdbx_strand_id
1 'polypeptide(L)'
;CPSDALSSDKKKSKIFFNPFFCIKCKLCEDVCETNSIFSIENFDIFELLKPANKELISFSIIRCHECNNFFTSIDGAKLCKRCQIEEEEALKLWGLA
;
A
#
# COMPACT_ATOMS: atom_id res chain seq x y z
N CYS A 1 7.42 4.39 -10.71
CA CYS A 1 7.00 4.67 -12.10
C CYS A 1 8.07 5.54 -12.74
N PRO A 2 8.61 5.22 -13.93
CA PRO A 2 9.72 5.97 -14.53
C PRO A 2 9.37 7.43 -14.85
N SER A 3 8.09 7.73 -15.09
CA SER A 3 7.62 9.10 -15.31
C SER A 3 7.18 9.83 -14.04
N ASP A 4 7.38 9.23 -12.87
CA ASP A 4 6.97 9.78 -11.57
C ASP A 4 5.44 10.00 -11.40
N ALA A 5 4.64 9.34 -12.25
CA ALA A 5 3.17 9.35 -12.14
C ALA A 5 2.63 8.65 -10.87
N LEU A 6 3.45 7.81 -10.24
CA LEU A 6 3.17 7.15 -8.97
C LEU A 6 4.28 7.51 -8.00
N SER A 7 3.90 8.22 -6.93
CA SER A 7 4.80 8.62 -5.86
C SER A 7 4.26 8.15 -4.51
N SER A 8 5.11 8.15 -3.49
CA SER A 8 4.73 7.74 -2.14
C SER A 8 5.30 8.72 -1.12
N ASP A 9 4.62 8.86 0.02
CA ASP A 9 5.13 9.67 1.12
C ASP A 9 6.44 9.08 1.70
N LYS A 10 7.23 9.90 2.42
CA LYS A 10 8.47 9.45 3.09
C LYS A 10 8.27 8.23 3.99
N LYS A 11 7.08 8.09 4.59
CA LYS A 11 6.71 6.98 5.45
C LYS A 11 6.18 5.76 4.69
N LYS A 12 6.07 5.83 3.35
CA LYS A 12 5.44 4.82 2.49
C LYS A 12 4.00 4.45 2.93
N SER A 13 3.32 5.38 3.60
CA SER A 13 1.95 5.20 4.10
C SER A 13 0.89 5.56 3.07
N LYS A 14 1.24 6.29 2.01
CA LYS A 14 0.29 6.76 1.01
C LYS A 14 0.89 6.59 -0.37
N ILE A 15 0.04 6.24 -1.32
CA ILE A 15 0.40 6.22 -2.75
C ILE A 15 -0.39 7.34 -3.42
N PHE A 16 0.34 8.24 -4.07
CA PHE A 16 -0.21 9.33 -4.84
C PHE A 16 -0.10 8.99 -6.32
N PHE A 17 -1.19 9.24 -7.04
CA PHE A 17 -1.22 9.12 -8.48
C PHE A 17 -1.44 10.47 -9.13
N ASN A 18 -0.59 10.79 -10.10
CA ASN A 18 -0.68 11.98 -10.92
C ASN A 18 -0.98 11.59 -12.38
N PRO A 19 -2.20 11.87 -12.89
CA PRO A 19 -2.58 11.50 -14.25
C PRO A 19 -1.78 12.25 -15.32
N PHE A 20 -1.28 13.46 -15.04
CA PHE A 20 -0.52 14.26 -16.01
C PHE A 20 0.79 13.63 -16.45
N PHE A 21 1.40 12.85 -15.57
CA PHE A 21 2.65 12.15 -15.86
C PHE A 21 2.44 10.72 -16.34
N CYS A 22 1.20 10.23 -16.38
CA CYS A 22 0.90 8.86 -16.78
C CYS A 22 0.94 8.72 -18.30
N ILE A 23 1.88 7.93 -18.82
CA ILE A 23 2.04 7.64 -20.26
C ILE A 23 1.35 6.33 -20.70
N LYS A 24 0.46 5.76 -19.87
CA LYS A 24 -0.24 4.49 -20.14
C LYS A 24 0.68 3.30 -20.48
N CYS A 25 1.85 3.22 -19.84
CA CYS A 25 2.80 2.12 -20.06
C CYS A 25 2.37 0.75 -19.47
N LYS A 26 1.28 0.70 -18.71
CA LYS A 26 0.73 -0.48 -18.01
C LYS A 26 1.64 -1.18 -16.99
N LEU A 27 2.91 -0.78 -16.89
CA LEU A 27 3.89 -1.39 -15.98
C LEU A 27 3.42 -1.45 -14.52
N CYS A 28 2.68 -0.44 -14.04
CA CYS A 28 2.19 -0.41 -12.65
C CYS A 28 1.11 -1.45 -12.35
N GLU A 29 0.35 -1.88 -13.36
CA GLU A 29 -0.65 -2.93 -13.25
C GLU A 29 0.05 -4.29 -13.19
N ASP A 30 1.01 -4.53 -14.09
CA ASP A 30 1.75 -5.81 -14.19
C ASP A 30 2.60 -6.13 -12.94
N VAL A 31 3.18 -5.12 -12.29
CA VAL A 31 4.04 -5.32 -11.10
C VAL A 31 3.27 -5.35 -9.78
N CYS A 32 1.97 -5.08 -9.80
CA CYS A 32 1.17 -5.00 -8.57
C CYS A 32 0.79 -6.40 -8.08
N GLU A 33 1.49 -6.91 -7.07
CA GLU A 33 1.24 -8.25 -6.51
C GLU A 33 -0.21 -8.44 -6.03
N THR A 34 -0.82 -7.38 -5.50
CA THR A 34 -2.22 -7.41 -5.02
C THR A 34 -3.24 -7.09 -6.11
N ASN A 35 -2.81 -6.88 -7.37
CA ASN A 35 -3.66 -6.48 -8.50
C ASN A 35 -4.62 -5.32 -8.17
N SER A 36 -4.15 -4.35 -7.38
CA SER A 36 -4.97 -3.24 -6.87
C SER A 36 -4.87 -1.97 -7.71
N ILE A 37 -4.00 -1.95 -8.72
CA ILE A 37 -3.80 -0.82 -9.63
C ILE A 37 -4.38 -1.19 -10.98
N PHE A 38 -5.25 -0.33 -11.52
CA PHE A 38 -5.93 -0.56 -12.80
C PHE A 38 -5.65 0.58 -13.78
N SER A 39 -5.55 0.23 -15.06
CA SER A 39 -5.49 1.20 -16.15
C SER A 39 -6.75 2.07 -16.18
N ILE A 40 -6.57 3.39 -16.28
CA ILE A 40 -7.66 4.34 -16.41
C ILE A 40 -8.08 4.41 -17.88
N GLU A 41 -9.31 3.98 -18.18
CA GLU A 41 -9.85 3.97 -19.54
C GLU A 41 -10.24 5.39 -20.00
N ASN A 42 -10.93 6.13 -19.14
CA ASN A 42 -11.47 7.46 -19.44
C ASN A 42 -10.99 8.47 -18.40
N PHE A 43 -10.53 9.63 -18.86
CA PHE A 43 -10.26 10.78 -18.00
C PHE A 43 -11.40 11.79 -18.18
N ASP A 44 -12.03 12.19 -17.08
CA ASP A 44 -12.90 13.36 -17.11
C ASP A 44 -12.01 14.61 -17.25
N ILE A 45 -12.30 15.44 -18.23
CA ILE A 45 -11.50 16.64 -18.55
C ILE A 45 -11.49 17.58 -17.32
N PHE A 46 -12.56 17.59 -16.54
CA PHE A 46 -12.64 18.35 -15.29
C PHE A 46 -11.78 17.77 -14.16
N GLU A 47 -11.53 16.45 -14.13
CA GLU A 47 -10.59 15.84 -13.17
C GLU A 47 -9.14 16.18 -13.52
N LEU A 48 -8.81 16.30 -14.81
CA LEU A 48 -7.48 16.75 -15.25
C LEU A 48 -7.23 18.22 -14.85
N LEU A 49 -8.23 19.09 -14.97
CA LEU A 49 -8.08 20.51 -14.63
C LEU A 49 -7.86 20.78 -13.13
N LYS A 50 -8.10 19.80 -12.26
CA LYS A 50 -7.78 19.90 -10.83
C LYS A 50 -6.34 19.41 -10.60
N PRO A 51 -5.41 20.28 -10.12
CA PRO A 51 -4.06 19.88 -9.74
C PRO A 51 -4.07 19.15 -8.39
N ALA A 52 -4.82 18.06 -8.29
CA ALA A 52 -4.94 17.28 -7.07
C ALA A 52 -4.35 15.88 -7.33
N ASN A 53 -3.19 15.62 -6.74
CA ASN A 53 -2.68 14.26 -6.61
C ASN A 53 -3.78 13.41 -5.97
N LYS A 54 -4.28 12.41 -6.69
CA LYS A 54 -5.32 11.53 -6.18
C LYS A 54 -4.64 10.58 -5.19
N GLU A 55 -5.05 10.64 -3.93
CA GLU A 55 -4.66 9.64 -2.93
C GLU A 55 -5.38 8.34 -3.30
N LEU A 56 -4.62 7.34 -3.76
CA LEU A 56 -5.18 6.05 -4.16
C LEU A 56 -5.46 5.16 -2.95
N ILE A 57 -4.56 5.20 -1.97
CA ILE A 57 -4.64 4.38 -0.78
C ILE A 57 -3.89 5.04 0.37
N SER A 58 -4.42 4.87 1.58
CA SER A 58 -3.82 5.30 2.82
C SER A 58 -3.66 4.08 3.73
N PHE A 59 -2.44 3.82 4.18
CA PHE A 59 -2.12 2.78 5.15
C PHE A 59 -1.94 3.40 6.53
N SER A 60 -2.59 2.82 7.54
CA SER A 60 -2.39 3.20 8.94
C SER A 60 -1.10 2.56 9.46
N ILE A 61 -0.09 3.38 9.73
CA ILE A 61 1.16 2.91 10.33
C ILE A 61 1.03 3.00 11.84
N ILE A 62 1.08 1.87 12.53
CA ILE A 62 1.05 1.78 13.99
C ILE A 62 2.33 1.09 14.50
N ARG A 63 2.52 1.12 15.82
CA ARG A 63 3.58 0.34 16.48
C ARG A 63 3.03 -1.02 16.89
N CYS A 64 3.80 -2.07 16.66
CA CYS A 64 3.50 -3.41 17.15
C CYS A 64 3.46 -3.40 18.68
N HIS A 65 2.44 -4.03 19.27
CA HIS A 65 2.31 -4.09 20.72
C HIS A 65 3.43 -4.88 21.43
N GLU A 66 4.08 -5.81 20.72
CA GLU A 66 5.16 -6.63 21.29
C GLU A 66 6.56 -6.10 20.98
N CYS A 67 6.94 -6.08 19.69
CA CYS A 67 8.29 -5.69 19.29
C CYS A 67 8.48 -4.18 19.12
N ASN A 68 7.42 -3.38 19.27
CA ASN A 68 7.41 -1.93 19.12
C ASN A 68 7.86 -1.41 17.74
N ASN A 69 7.98 -2.30 16.74
CA ASN A 69 8.37 -1.93 15.38
C ASN A 69 7.19 -1.27 14.63
N PHE A 70 7.49 -0.39 13.69
CA PHE A 70 6.48 0.22 12.83
C PHE A 70 6.04 -0.76 11.74
N PHE A 71 4.72 -0.90 11.58
CA PHE A 71 4.16 -1.71 10.51
C PHE A 71 2.83 -1.13 10.02
N THR A 72 2.42 -1.54 8.81
CA THR A 72 1.11 -1.22 8.24
C THR A 72 0.04 -2.09 8.88
N SER A 73 -0.91 -1.48 9.58
CA SER A 73 -2.07 -2.17 10.14
C SER A 73 -3.08 -2.47 9.03
N ILE A 74 -3.19 -3.75 8.68
CA ILE A 74 -4.19 -4.27 7.76
C ILE A 74 -5.34 -4.79 8.63
N ASP A 75 -6.58 -4.39 8.35
CA ASP A 75 -7.80 -4.82 9.08
C ASP A 75 -7.76 -4.63 10.60
N GLY A 76 -7.05 -3.59 11.09
CA GLY A 76 -6.97 -3.30 12.52
C GLY A 76 -6.00 -4.20 13.30
N ALA A 77 -5.12 -4.93 12.61
CA ALA A 77 -4.08 -5.74 13.24
C ALA A 77 -3.23 -4.89 14.19
N LYS A 78 -3.01 -5.38 15.42
CA LYS A 78 -2.17 -4.76 16.47
C LYS A 78 -0.76 -5.36 16.56
N LEU A 79 -0.56 -6.51 15.93
CA LEU A 79 0.70 -7.25 15.90
C LEU A 79 1.25 -7.23 14.47
N CYS A 80 2.57 -7.07 14.34
CA CYS A 80 3.22 -7.17 13.04
C CYS A 80 3.29 -8.64 12.58
N LYS A 81 3.42 -8.86 11.27
CA LYS A 81 3.43 -10.22 10.69
C LYS A 81 4.49 -11.13 11.31
N ARG A 82 5.63 -10.57 11.71
CA ARG A 82 6.70 -11.31 12.40
C ARG A 82 6.25 -11.84 13.77
N CYS A 83 5.72 -10.98 14.64
CA CYS A 83 5.21 -11.39 15.96
C CYS A 83 4.07 -12.41 15.83
N GLN A 84 3.18 -12.24 14.85
CA GLN A 84 2.13 -13.21 14.58
C GLN A 84 2.67 -14.59 14.20
N ILE A 85 3.72 -14.66 13.37
CA ILE A 85 4.36 -15.92 13.00
C ILE A 85 5.07 -16.54 14.20
N GLU A 86 5.81 -15.74 14.99
CA GLU A 86 6.51 -16.22 16.19
C GLU A 86 5.52 -16.82 17.21
N GLU A 87 4.35 -16.21 17.41
CA GLU A 87 3.27 -16.74 18.27
C GLU A 87 2.66 -18.03 17.71
N GLU A 88 2.41 -18.09 16.40
CA GLU A 88 1.87 -19.27 15.72
C GLU A 88 2.85 -20.46 15.78
N GLU A 89 4.14 -20.22 15.58
CA GLU A 89 5.21 -21.21 15.70
C GLU A 89 5.35 -21.71 17.14
N ALA A 90 5.23 -20.82 18.12
CA ALA A 90 5.20 -21.19 19.53
C ALA A 90 3.99 -22.09 19.83
N LEU A 91 2.77 -21.72 19.44
CA LEU A 91 1.58 -22.56 19.68
C LEU A 91 1.73 -23.97 19.09
N LYS A 92 2.30 -24.09 17.88
CA LYS A 92 2.60 -25.39 17.25
C LYS A 92 3.63 -26.20 18.04
N LEU A 93 4.72 -25.58 18.49
CA LEU A 93 5.74 -26.24 19.31
C LEU A 93 5.18 -26.77 20.64
N TRP A 94 4.20 -26.05 21.21
CA TRP A 94 3.55 -26.42 22.47
C TRP A 94 2.37 -27.38 22.28
N GLY A 95 2.03 -27.77 21.05
CA GLY A 95 0.93 -28.68 20.75
C GLY A 95 -0.47 -28.10 21.01
N LEU A 96 -0.59 -26.77 20.97
CA LEU A 96 -1.83 -26.03 21.24
C LEU A 96 -2.51 -25.50 19.96
N ALA A 97 -1.94 -25.80 18.79
CA ALA A 97 -2.42 -25.39 17.46
C ALA A 97 -2.98 -26.57 16.66
#